data_AF-A0A9D5NI59-F1
#
_entry.id   AF-A0A9D5NI59-F1
#
_cell.length_a   1.000
_cell.length_b   1.000
_cell.length_c   1.000
_cell.angle_alpha   90.00
_cell.angle_beta   90.00
_cell.angle_gamma   90.00
#
_symmetry.space_group_name_H-M   'P 1'
#
loop_
_entity.id
_entity.type
_entity.pdbx_description
1 polymer ?
#
loop_
_entity_poly.entity_id
_entity_poly.type
_entity_poly.pdbx_seq_one_letter_code
_entity_poly.pdbx_strand_id
1 'polypeptide(L)'
;MKKRIISRDEQLKIWRFYISFRSNPVLNKLLNTKQHRTSNTYRHVSLVAKKSVQFALKRNLDIDYYSLIRGAFLHDLFFYDWRKEKSKAAHHLTRHPQEAYENAKQYFDLNDIEKDIIVNHMWPVTFRHFPRTKEGRIVNRIDKAVTFKEVFSKKKDIIIFDLDGTLLDTLDDLMNAVNYALKKHHYPTRDKEFVRLAIGNGTNILIKRCAPAGTSEEEQEELLKDFRTYYFAHVNDYTKPYPGNYEALRELKRRGYRLAVATNKLHSAANDLISVHFPGLFEYVQGDDGHVRKKPSYDMIAAIRGQMRIRRNDKILYVGDTNVDYQTAKNAGLKCVIVTYGYRTKDEMRNIVDKKTPTVSTLGELVTYLDNNKPKRL
;
A
#
# COMPACT_ATOMS: atom_id res chain seq x y z
N MET A 1 24.21 32.99 -0.51
CA MET A 1 23.71 32.89 0.89
C MET A 1 24.88 32.53 1.78
N LYS A 2 25.04 33.20 2.93
CA LYS A 2 26.07 32.83 3.93
C LYS A 2 25.83 31.39 4.41
N LYS A 3 26.92 30.63 4.57
CA LYS A 3 26.89 29.26 5.08
C LYS A 3 27.29 29.27 6.55
N ARG A 4 26.56 28.54 7.39
CA ARG A 4 26.85 28.31 8.81
C ARG A 4 26.76 26.81 9.08
N ILE A 5 27.82 26.24 9.64
CA ILE A 5 27.81 24.82 10.05
C ILE A 5 26.86 24.69 11.25
N ILE A 6 25.82 23.88 11.10
CA ILE A 6 24.81 23.67 12.15
C ILE A 6 25.17 22.40 12.90
N SER A 7 25.40 22.53 14.22
CA SER A 7 25.80 21.41 15.07
C SER A 7 24.73 20.32 15.10
N ARG A 8 25.14 19.09 15.44
CA ARG A 8 24.20 17.96 15.56
C ARG A 8 23.08 18.24 16.55
N ASP A 9 23.38 18.89 17.68
CA ASP A 9 22.39 19.24 18.69
C ASP A 9 21.39 20.29 18.21
N GLU A 10 21.87 21.29 17.46
CA GLU A 10 21.01 22.30 16.84
C GLU A 10 20.09 21.67 15.79
N GLN A 11 20.60 20.74 14.96
CA GLN A 11 19.77 19.96 14.04
C GLN A 11 18.70 19.13 14.76
N LEU A 12 19.04 18.51 15.89
CA LEU A 12 18.08 17.75 16.70
C LEU A 12 16.97 18.65 17.27
N LYS A 13 17.32 19.86 17.75
CA LYS A 13 16.34 20.85 18.21
C LYS A 13 15.38 21.28 17.09
N ILE A 14 15.90 21.52 15.89
CA ILE A 14 15.10 21.85 14.70
C ILE A 14 14.11 20.71 14.37
N TRP A 15 14.57 19.45 14.37
CA TRP A 15 13.70 18.31 14.09
C TRP A 15 12.66 18.05 15.17
N ARG A 16 13.02 18.21 16.45
CA ARG A 16 12.06 18.14 17.56
C ARG A 16 10.97 19.20 17.42
N PHE A 17 11.35 20.42 17.04
CA PHE A 17 10.39 21.48 16.77
C PHE A 17 9.48 21.15 15.58
N TYR A 18 10.02 20.63 14.47
CA TYR A 18 9.21 20.14 13.35
C TYR A 18 8.17 19.11 13.80
N ILE A 19 8.57 18.11 14.60
CA ILE A 19 7.67 17.07 15.09
C ILE A 19 6.59 17.66 16.01
N SER A 20 6.97 18.55 16.93
CA SER A 20 6.05 19.22 17.84
C SER A 20 5.01 20.05 17.08
N PHE A 21 5.45 20.91 16.16
CA PHE A 21 4.56 21.78 15.39
C PHE A 21 3.63 20.99 14.47
N ARG A 22 4.13 19.90 13.86
CA ARG A 22 3.34 18.99 13.04
C ARG A 22 2.14 18.37 13.77
N SER A 23 2.25 18.21 15.09
CA SER A 23 1.21 17.67 15.96
C SER A 23 0.21 18.72 16.45
N ASN A 24 0.33 19.98 16.02
CA ASN A 24 -0.59 21.04 16.42
C ASN A 24 -2.04 20.73 15.94
N PRO A 25 -3.04 20.72 16.84
CA PRO A 25 -4.42 20.36 16.50
C PRO A 25 -5.06 21.23 15.41
N VAL A 26 -4.65 22.49 15.26
CA VAL A 26 -5.17 23.40 14.21
C VAL A 26 -4.87 22.82 12.82
N LEU A 27 -3.72 22.18 12.64
CA LEU A 27 -3.32 21.58 11.37
C LEU A 27 -4.19 20.37 10.99
N ASN A 28 -4.85 19.71 11.95
CA ASN A 28 -5.75 18.59 11.66
C ASN A 28 -6.96 19.02 10.80
N LYS A 29 -7.34 20.31 10.84
CA LYS A 29 -8.36 20.88 9.96
C LYS A 29 -8.02 20.69 8.47
N LEU A 30 -6.72 20.62 8.13
CA LEU A 30 -6.23 20.39 6.76
C LEU A 30 -6.29 18.93 6.30
N LEU A 31 -6.64 17.98 7.18
CA LEU A 31 -6.78 16.57 6.80
C LEU A 31 -7.95 16.34 5.84
N ASN A 32 -8.98 17.19 5.95
CA ASN A 32 -10.22 17.12 5.19
C ASN A 32 -10.17 17.91 3.88
N THR A 33 -9.18 18.81 3.71
CA THR A 33 -8.99 19.59 2.49
C THR A 33 -8.20 18.77 1.47
N LYS A 34 -8.76 18.55 0.27
CA LYS A 34 -8.11 17.79 -0.79
C LYS A 34 -7.06 18.64 -1.51
N GLN A 35 -5.81 18.20 -1.51
CA GLN A 35 -4.70 18.88 -2.19
C GLN A 35 -4.20 18.04 -3.38
N HIS A 36 -4.15 18.65 -4.56
CA HIS A 36 -3.71 18.00 -5.80
C HIS A 36 -4.43 16.66 -6.10
N ARG A 37 -3.81 15.83 -6.95
CA ARG A 37 -4.33 14.52 -7.39
C ARG A 37 -3.99 13.37 -6.46
N THR A 38 -3.15 13.55 -5.42
CA THR A 38 -2.52 12.45 -4.66
C THR A 38 -2.55 12.56 -3.13
N SER A 39 -2.98 13.68 -2.53
CA SER A 39 -2.85 13.93 -1.08
C SER A 39 -3.94 14.86 -0.49
N ASN A 40 -3.79 15.23 0.78
CA ASN A 40 -4.55 16.29 1.45
C ASN A 40 -3.59 17.42 1.83
N THR A 41 -4.14 18.60 2.13
CA THR A 41 -3.34 19.81 2.39
C THR A 41 -2.39 19.59 3.57
N TYR A 42 -2.83 18.89 4.62
CA TYR A 42 -1.98 18.53 5.77
C TYR A 42 -0.69 17.78 5.35
N ARG A 43 -0.83 16.76 4.49
CA ARG A 43 0.32 15.97 4.01
C ARG A 43 1.23 16.81 3.12
N HIS A 44 0.66 17.67 2.29
CA HIS A 44 1.40 18.56 1.41
C HIS A 44 2.27 19.52 2.23
N VAL A 45 1.68 20.33 3.12
CA VAL A 45 2.42 21.31 3.93
C VAL A 45 3.46 20.64 4.84
N SER A 46 3.13 19.47 5.38
CA SER A 46 4.06 18.64 6.15
C SER A 46 5.31 18.25 5.35
N LEU A 47 5.12 17.88 4.07
CA LEU A 47 6.20 17.46 3.19
C LEU A 47 7.03 18.64 2.71
N VAL A 48 6.39 19.77 2.41
CA VAL A 48 7.06 21.04 2.08
C VAL A 48 7.95 21.47 3.25
N ALA A 49 7.42 21.55 4.46
CA ALA A 49 8.20 21.90 5.66
C ALA A 49 9.40 20.96 5.86
N LYS A 50 9.20 19.64 5.81
CA LYS A 50 10.28 18.65 5.96
C LYS A 50 11.38 18.85 4.91
N LYS A 51 11.00 19.00 3.64
CA LYS A 51 11.97 19.14 2.54
C LYS A 51 12.68 20.49 2.56
N SER A 52 12.02 21.55 3.01
CA SER A 52 12.64 22.87 3.20
C SER A 52 13.73 22.81 4.26
N VAL A 53 13.48 22.17 5.41
CA VAL A 53 14.49 21.96 6.46
C VAL A 53 15.65 21.11 5.92
N GLN A 54 15.37 19.98 5.28
CA GLN A 54 16.42 19.12 4.69
C GLN A 54 17.26 19.87 3.65
N PHE A 55 16.61 20.68 2.81
CA PHE A 55 17.29 21.49 1.80
C PHE A 55 18.24 22.51 2.43
N ALA A 56 17.78 23.19 3.48
CA ALA A 56 18.54 24.22 4.18
C ALA A 56 19.72 23.64 4.98
N LEU A 57 19.47 22.58 5.75
CA LEU A 57 20.51 21.87 6.51
C LEU A 57 21.59 21.29 5.58
N LYS A 58 21.21 20.62 4.48
CA LYS A 58 22.17 20.07 3.51
C LYS A 58 23.08 21.14 2.89
N ARG A 59 22.63 22.39 2.85
CA ARG A 59 23.38 23.53 2.30
C ARG A 59 23.99 24.42 3.37
N ASN A 60 23.88 24.05 4.64
CA ASN A 60 24.38 24.84 5.77
C ASN A 60 23.88 26.29 5.71
N LEU A 61 22.60 26.51 5.40
CA LEU A 61 22.07 27.87 5.23
C LEU A 61 21.87 28.55 6.58
N ASP A 62 22.35 29.78 6.68
CA ASP A 62 22.12 30.66 7.83
C ASP A 62 20.79 31.41 7.67
N ILE A 63 19.75 30.85 8.28
CA ILE A 63 18.32 31.21 8.20
C ILE A 63 17.62 30.92 9.53
N ASP A 64 16.41 31.46 9.72
CA ASP A 64 15.54 31.09 10.82
C ASP A 64 14.76 29.81 10.49
N TYR A 65 15.24 28.68 11.04
CA TYR A 65 14.63 27.36 10.83
C TYR A 65 13.24 27.23 11.47
N TYR A 66 12.96 27.97 12.56
CA TYR A 66 11.67 27.89 13.24
C TYR A 66 10.59 28.60 12.43
N SER A 67 10.89 29.82 11.96
CA SER A 67 10.03 30.56 11.04
C SER A 67 9.86 29.83 9.69
N LEU A 68 10.92 29.20 9.17
CA LEU A 68 10.84 28.35 7.97
C LEU A 68 9.83 27.20 8.17
N ILE A 69 9.91 26.50 9.30
CA ILE A 69 9.02 25.36 9.61
C ILE A 69 7.59 25.86 9.76
N ARG A 70 7.35 26.87 10.60
CA ARG A 70 6.02 27.42 10.88
C ARG A 70 5.37 27.96 9.62
N GLY A 71 6.04 28.87 8.91
CA GLY A 71 5.54 29.41 7.65
C GLY A 71 5.25 28.32 6.62
N ALA A 72 6.10 27.30 6.49
CA ALA A 72 5.86 26.18 5.58
C ALA A 72 4.66 25.31 5.98
N PHE A 73 4.31 25.17 7.26
CA PHE A 73 3.08 24.49 7.67
C PHE A 73 1.83 25.34 7.43
N LEU A 74 1.96 26.66 7.49
CA LEU A 74 0.84 27.61 7.47
C LEU A 74 0.54 28.20 6.09
N HIS A 75 1.44 28.09 5.10
CA HIS A 75 1.30 28.76 3.80
C HIS A 75 0.01 28.43 3.05
N ASP A 76 -0.53 27.23 3.28
CA ASP A 76 -1.70 26.65 2.63
C ASP A 76 -2.85 26.43 3.62
N LEU A 77 -2.89 27.21 4.71
CA LEU A 77 -3.90 27.08 5.79
C LEU A 77 -5.28 27.62 5.39
N PHE A 78 -5.89 27.06 4.35
CA PHE A 78 -7.26 27.34 3.95
C PHE A 78 -8.15 26.10 4.15
N PHE A 79 -9.39 26.32 4.60
CA PHE A 79 -10.28 25.25 5.09
C PHE A 79 -11.40 24.86 4.12
N TYR A 80 -11.26 25.13 2.82
CA TYR A 80 -12.30 24.84 1.81
C TYR A 80 -11.77 24.05 0.60
N ASP A 81 -12.67 23.31 -0.07
CA ASP A 81 -12.37 22.60 -1.32
C ASP A 81 -12.89 23.42 -2.51
N TRP A 82 -11.98 24.16 -3.14
CA TRP A 82 -12.29 25.02 -4.28
C TRP A 82 -12.83 24.26 -5.51
N ARG A 83 -12.70 22.93 -5.56
CA ARG A 83 -13.30 22.11 -6.64
C ARG A 83 -14.78 21.82 -6.41
N LYS A 84 -15.29 22.02 -5.18
CA LYS A 84 -16.70 21.86 -4.83
C LYS A 84 -17.42 23.20 -4.74
N GLU A 85 -16.72 24.26 -4.31
CA GLU A 85 -17.27 25.60 -4.16
C GLU A 85 -16.97 26.46 -5.40
N LYS A 86 -17.85 26.43 -6.41
CA LYS A 86 -17.70 27.16 -7.69
C LYS A 86 -17.42 28.66 -7.50
N SER A 87 -17.97 29.29 -6.47
CA SER A 87 -17.75 30.72 -6.15
C SER A 87 -16.31 31.03 -5.73
N LYS A 88 -15.62 30.07 -5.10
CA LYS A 88 -14.20 30.22 -4.67
C LYS A 88 -13.21 29.74 -5.74
N ALA A 89 -13.64 28.89 -6.67
CA ALA A 89 -12.79 28.31 -7.71
C ALA A 89 -12.12 29.35 -8.63
N ALA A 90 -12.87 30.38 -9.06
CA ALA A 90 -12.42 31.33 -10.08
C ALA A 90 -11.22 32.19 -9.63
N HIS A 91 -11.08 32.46 -8.33
CA HIS A 91 -10.04 33.32 -7.78
C HIS A 91 -9.13 32.61 -6.77
N HIS A 92 -9.28 31.29 -6.60
CA HIS A 92 -8.57 30.53 -5.58
C HIS A 92 -7.06 30.75 -5.65
N LEU A 93 -6.46 30.62 -6.85
CA LEU A 93 -5.01 30.70 -7.05
C LEU A 93 -4.39 32.06 -6.66
N THR A 94 -5.18 33.13 -6.61
CA THR A 94 -4.71 34.48 -6.26
C THR A 94 -5.13 34.93 -4.87
N ARG A 95 -6.21 34.37 -4.30
CA ARG A 95 -6.77 34.78 -3.01
C ARG A 95 -6.38 33.89 -1.83
N HIS A 96 -6.14 32.59 -2.03
CA HIS A 96 -5.85 31.70 -0.92
C HIS A 96 -4.57 32.04 -0.13
N PRO A 97 -3.52 32.70 -0.67
CA PRO A 97 -2.40 33.13 0.18
C PRO A 97 -2.85 34.13 1.26
N GLN A 98 -3.77 35.04 0.92
CA GLN A 98 -4.32 36.00 1.87
C GLN A 98 -5.24 35.31 2.87
N GLU A 99 -6.09 34.38 2.41
CA GLU A 99 -6.98 33.63 3.31
C GLU A 99 -6.20 32.71 4.25
N ALA A 100 -5.15 32.05 3.77
CA ALA A 100 -4.24 31.26 4.60
C ALA A 100 -3.57 32.13 5.67
N TYR A 101 -3.18 33.36 5.31
CA TYR A 101 -2.62 34.33 6.25
C TYR A 101 -3.64 34.78 7.31
N GLU A 102 -4.86 35.15 6.91
CA GLU A 102 -5.89 35.56 7.87
C GLU A 102 -6.31 34.40 8.79
N ASN A 103 -6.40 33.17 8.27
CA ASN A 103 -6.64 31.99 9.10
C ASN A 103 -5.47 31.77 10.06
N ALA A 104 -4.23 31.86 9.60
CA ALA A 104 -3.05 31.65 10.45
C ALA A 104 -2.99 32.65 11.60
N LYS A 105 -3.30 33.93 11.35
CA LYS A 105 -3.36 34.98 12.39
C LYS A 105 -4.37 34.70 13.51
N GLN A 106 -5.45 33.97 13.23
CA GLN A 106 -6.45 33.63 14.25
C GLN A 106 -5.92 32.63 15.28
N TYR A 107 -4.92 31.81 14.92
CA TYR A 107 -4.42 30.72 15.76
C TYR A 107 -2.97 30.88 16.19
N PHE A 108 -2.20 31.74 15.52
CA PHE A 108 -0.77 31.88 15.71
C PHE A 108 -0.35 33.35 15.68
N ASP A 109 0.57 33.72 16.57
CA ASP A 109 1.28 34.98 16.47
C ASP A 109 2.38 34.87 15.41
N LEU A 110 2.27 35.63 14.32
CA LEU A 110 3.10 35.51 13.12
C LEU A 110 4.13 36.63 13.04
N ASN A 111 5.38 36.29 12.74
CA ASN A 111 6.40 37.27 12.41
C ASN A 111 6.45 37.58 10.90
N ASP A 112 7.29 38.54 10.51
CA ASP A 112 7.42 38.98 9.12
C ASP A 112 7.94 37.90 8.17
N ILE A 113 8.75 36.94 8.66
CA ILE A 113 9.26 35.83 7.86
C ILE A 113 8.12 34.86 7.54
N GLU A 114 7.33 34.49 8.54
CA GLU A 114 6.16 33.63 8.39
C GLU A 114 5.12 34.26 7.47
N LYS A 115 4.85 35.57 7.63
CA LYS A 115 3.99 36.34 6.73
C LYS A 115 4.50 36.33 5.29
N ASP A 116 5.80 36.58 5.07
CA ASP A 116 6.41 36.56 3.74
C ASP A 116 6.28 35.18 3.08
N ILE A 117 6.49 34.10 3.84
CA ILE A 117 6.27 32.73 3.36
C ILE A 117 4.81 32.55 2.94
N ILE A 118 3.85 32.86 3.82
CA ILE A 118 2.44 32.57 3.57
C ILE A 118 1.88 33.40 2.42
N VAL A 119 2.10 34.70 2.39
CA VAL A 119 1.48 35.58 1.39
C VAL A 119 2.12 35.43 0.00
N ASN A 120 3.42 35.15 -0.06
CA ASN A 120 4.17 35.13 -1.32
C ASN A 120 4.43 33.71 -1.86
N HIS A 121 3.95 32.65 -1.19
CA HIS A 121 4.27 31.29 -1.62
C HIS A 121 3.81 30.98 -3.04
N MET A 122 2.76 31.62 -3.58
CA MET A 122 2.23 31.36 -4.92
C MET A 122 3.00 31.98 -6.09
N TRP A 123 4.03 32.78 -5.85
CA TRP A 123 4.87 33.31 -6.94
C TRP A 123 5.42 32.16 -7.82
N PRO A 124 5.41 32.24 -9.15
CA PRO A 124 5.13 33.42 -10.00
C PRO A 124 3.65 33.63 -10.37
N VAL A 125 2.72 32.77 -9.91
CA VAL A 125 1.27 32.93 -10.21
C VAL A 125 0.77 34.27 -9.66
N THR A 126 1.16 34.61 -8.44
CA THR A 126 0.97 35.94 -7.86
C THR A 126 2.15 36.85 -8.26
N PHE A 127 2.19 37.25 -9.53
CA PHE A 127 3.33 37.97 -10.13
C PHE A 127 3.87 39.16 -9.30
N ARG A 128 2.98 39.90 -8.63
CA ARG A 128 3.32 41.07 -7.79
C ARG A 128 3.79 40.75 -6.36
N HIS A 129 3.72 39.49 -5.94
CA HIS A 129 3.96 39.03 -4.57
C HIS A 129 5.20 38.14 -4.50
N PHE A 130 6.38 38.75 -4.58
CA PHE A 130 7.66 38.04 -4.59
C PHE A 130 8.18 37.75 -3.18
N PRO A 131 8.64 36.52 -2.87
CA PRO A 131 9.23 36.20 -1.56
C PRO A 131 10.50 37.01 -1.26
N ARG A 132 10.46 37.81 -0.20
CA ARG A 132 11.54 38.74 0.18
C ARG A 132 12.59 38.08 1.08
N THR A 133 12.15 37.17 1.94
CA THR A 133 13.02 36.46 2.91
C THR A 133 13.72 35.27 2.26
N LYS A 134 14.79 34.78 2.91
CA LYS A 134 15.51 33.59 2.43
C LYS A 134 14.63 32.35 2.54
N GLU A 135 13.89 32.26 3.64
CA GLU A 135 12.95 31.22 4.02
C GLU A 135 11.78 31.18 3.04
N GLY A 136 11.18 32.34 2.74
CA GLY A 136 10.14 32.51 1.71
C GLY A 136 10.55 31.94 0.35
N ARG A 137 11.76 32.26 -0.13
CA ARG A 137 12.28 31.72 -1.40
C ARG A 137 12.51 30.21 -1.35
N ILE A 138 12.94 29.66 -0.20
CA ILE A 138 13.11 28.21 -0.03
C ILE A 138 11.74 27.52 -0.10
N VAL A 139 10.77 27.97 0.69
CA VAL A 139 9.43 27.37 0.74
C VAL A 139 8.76 27.46 -0.63
N ASN A 140 8.79 28.62 -1.27
CA ASN A 140 8.26 28.80 -2.62
C ASN A 140 8.81 27.75 -3.61
N ARG A 141 10.14 27.59 -3.71
CA ARG A 141 10.72 26.61 -4.64
C ARG A 141 10.38 25.16 -4.25
N ILE A 142 10.43 24.83 -2.96
CA ILE A 142 10.16 23.46 -2.49
C ILE A 142 8.69 23.09 -2.66
N ASP A 143 7.77 24.01 -2.38
CA ASP A 143 6.34 23.84 -2.68
C ASP A 143 6.15 23.48 -4.17
N LYS A 144 6.70 24.26 -5.10
CA LYS A 144 6.57 23.98 -6.54
C LYS A 144 7.12 22.60 -6.90
N ALA A 145 8.28 22.23 -6.36
CA ALA A 145 8.86 20.91 -6.58
C ALA A 145 8.04 19.76 -5.97
N VAL A 146 7.40 19.97 -4.82
CA VAL A 146 6.50 19.01 -4.18
C VAL A 146 5.22 18.87 -5.00
N THR A 147 4.58 20.00 -5.32
CA THR A 147 3.38 20.09 -6.15
C THR A 147 3.61 19.44 -7.51
N PHE A 148 4.71 19.74 -8.21
CA PHE A 148 5.07 19.09 -9.47
C PHE A 148 5.17 17.57 -9.28
N LYS A 149 5.86 17.09 -8.24
CA LYS A 149 5.93 15.65 -7.95
C LYS A 149 4.56 15.05 -7.63
N GLU A 150 3.66 15.76 -6.96
CA GLU A 150 2.31 15.27 -6.65
C GLU A 150 1.40 15.23 -7.89
N VAL A 151 1.52 16.23 -8.78
CA VAL A 151 0.74 16.32 -10.02
C VAL A 151 1.24 15.32 -11.07
N PHE A 152 2.56 15.20 -11.22
CA PHE A 152 3.20 14.36 -12.24
C PHE A 152 3.58 12.95 -11.75
N SER A 153 3.42 12.64 -10.46
CA SER A 153 3.52 11.26 -9.98
C SER A 153 2.43 10.43 -10.65
N LYS A 154 2.82 9.58 -11.62
CA LYS A 154 1.92 8.60 -12.22
C LYS A 154 1.29 7.73 -11.12
N LYS A 155 -0.03 7.52 -11.21
CA LYS A 155 -0.71 6.47 -10.44
C LYS A 155 -0.01 5.16 -10.74
N LYS A 156 0.30 4.39 -9.70
CA LYS A 156 0.78 3.03 -9.87
C LYS A 156 -0.42 2.11 -9.79
N ASP A 157 -0.48 1.17 -10.71
CA ASP A 157 -1.42 0.06 -10.65
C ASP A 157 -0.66 -1.14 -10.07
N ILE A 158 -1.16 -1.64 -8.94
CA ILE A 158 -0.59 -2.77 -8.21
C ILE A 158 -1.57 -3.93 -8.31
N ILE A 159 -1.04 -5.12 -8.50
CA ILE A 159 -1.82 -6.36 -8.42
C ILE A 159 -1.22 -7.22 -7.30
N ILE A 160 -2.06 -7.59 -6.34
CA ILE A 160 -1.73 -8.50 -5.25
C ILE A 160 -2.38 -9.83 -5.57
N PHE A 161 -1.57 -10.89 -5.61
CA PHE A 161 -2.01 -12.24 -5.91
C PHE A 161 -2.00 -13.11 -4.64
N ASP A 162 -2.92 -14.05 -4.53
CA ASP A 162 -2.66 -15.26 -3.74
C ASP A 162 -1.60 -16.13 -4.43
N LEU A 163 -1.07 -17.12 -3.71
CA LEU A 163 -0.07 -18.06 -4.21
C LEU A 163 -0.71 -19.40 -4.60
N ASP A 164 -1.18 -20.15 -3.60
CA ASP A 164 -1.73 -21.49 -3.74
C ASP A 164 -3.08 -21.43 -4.45
N GLY A 165 -3.28 -22.20 -5.53
CA GLY A 165 -4.54 -22.19 -6.28
C GLY A 165 -4.69 -20.98 -7.21
N THR A 166 -3.77 -20.01 -7.15
CA THR A 166 -3.81 -18.80 -7.98
C THR A 166 -2.60 -18.69 -8.90
N LEU A 167 -1.39 -18.74 -8.34
CA LEU A 167 -0.14 -18.67 -9.10
C LEU A 167 0.45 -20.06 -9.32
N LEU A 168 0.46 -20.88 -8.26
CA LEU A 168 1.02 -22.23 -8.22
C LEU A 168 -0.06 -23.26 -7.92
N ASP A 169 -0.02 -24.37 -8.64
CA ASP A 169 -0.72 -25.60 -8.28
C ASP A 169 0.16 -26.36 -7.29
N THR A 170 -0.17 -26.26 -6.00
CA THR A 170 0.57 -26.91 -4.89
C THR A 170 -0.21 -28.06 -4.27
N LEU A 171 -1.34 -28.47 -4.87
CA LEU A 171 -2.30 -29.38 -4.26
C LEU A 171 -1.72 -30.77 -3.99
N ASP A 172 -0.92 -31.30 -4.91
CA ASP A 172 -0.33 -32.63 -4.76
C ASP A 172 0.67 -32.69 -3.60
N ASP A 173 1.55 -31.69 -3.46
CA ASP A 173 2.50 -31.61 -2.34
C ASP A 173 1.78 -31.46 -0.98
N LEU A 174 0.73 -30.62 -0.93
CA LEU A 174 -0.09 -30.45 0.26
C LEU A 174 -0.83 -31.73 0.64
N MET A 175 -1.44 -32.41 -0.34
CA MET A 175 -2.15 -33.67 -0.12
C MET A 175 -1.20 -34.76 0.38
N ASN A 176 -0.01 -34.87 -0.24
CA ASN A 176 1.00 -35.85 0.16
C ASN A 176 1.45 -35.61 1.60
N ALA A 177 1.69 -34.35 1.99
CA ALA A 177 2.06 -34.01 3.37
C ALA A 177 0.93 -34.29 4.38
N VAL A 178 -0.33 -33.96 4.03
CA VAL A 178 -1.49 -34.27 4.89
C VAL A 178 -1.60 -35.78 5.08
N ASN A 179 -1.53 -36.54 4.00
CA ASN A 179 -1.66 -38.00 4.05
C ASN A 179 -0.49 -38.69 4.72
N TYR A 180 0.72 -38.12 4.64
CA TYR A 180 1.86 -38.59 5.42
C TYR A 180 1.60 -38.47 6.92
N ALA A 181 1.17 -37.29 7.38
CA ALA A 181 0.87 -37.07 8.79
C ALA A 181 -0.26 -37.99 9.29
N LEU A 182 -1.36 -38.10 8.54
CA LEU A 182 -2.48 -38.97 8.89
C LEU A 182 -2.05 -40.44 9.00
N LYS A 183 -1.29 -40.96 8.01
CA LYS A 183 -0.80 -42.35 8.05
C LYS A 183 0.10 -42.62 9.24
N LYS A 184 0.98 -41.68 9.59
CA LYS A 184 1.90 -41.81 10.73
C LYS A 184 1.14 -41.95 12.06
N HIS A 185 -0.04 -41.35 12.15
CA HIS A 185 -0.95 -41.46 13.31
C HIS A 185 -2.03 -42.55 13.13
N HIS A 186 -1.86 -43.45 12.16
CA HIS A 186 -2.79 -44.54 11.85
C HIS A 186 -4.22 -44.09 11.49
N TYR A 187 -4.39 -42.86 11.00
CA TYR A 187 -5.66 -42.34 10.55
C TYR A 187 -5.91 -42.58 9.04
N PRO A 188 -7.19 -42.60 8.61
CA PRO A 188 -7.52 -42.69 7.19
C PRO A 188 -6.99 -41.50 6.39
N THR A 189 -6.47 -41.76 5.20
CA THR A 189 -6.05 -40.72 4.25
C THR A 189 -7.23 -39.96 3.65
N ARG A 190 -6.96 -38.76 3.13
CA ARG A 190 -7.91 -37.95 2.36
C ARG A 190 -7.58 -37.99 0.87
N ASP A 191 -8.62 -38.01 0.06
CA ASP A 191 -8.48 -37.85 -1.38
C ASP A 191 -8.17 -36.40 -1.76
N LYS A 192 -7.79 -36.21 -3.03
CA LYS A 192 -7.39 -34.91 -3.58
C LYS A 192 -8.51 -33.87 -3.50
N GLU A 193 -9.76 -34.30 -3.70
CA GLU A 193 -10.92 -33.42 -3.74
C GLU A 193 -11.26 -32.87 -2.34
N PHE A 194 -11.20 -33.73 -1.32
CA PHE A 194 -11.35 -33.32 0.06
C PHE A 194 -10.28 -32.29 0.46
N VAL A 195 -9.01 -32.57 0.13
CA VAL A 195 -7.90 -31.65 0.44
C VAL A 195 -8.08 -30.32 -0.31
N ARG A 196 -8.46 -30.34 -1.59
CA ARG A 196 -8.76 -29.14 -2.40
C ARG A 196 -9.78 -28.24 -1.69
N LEU A 197 -10.87 -28.82 -1.20
CA LEU A 197 -11.93 -28.08 -0.49
C LEU A 197 -11.50 -27.62 0.91
N ALA A 198 -10.57 -28.31 1.56
CA ALA A 198 -10.08 -27.95 2.89
C ALA A 198 -9.07 -26.78 2.87
N ILE A 199 -8.41 -26.47 1.75
CA ILE A 199 -7.41 -25.40 1.62
C ILE A 199 -8.05 -23.99 1.66
N GLY A 200 -7.28 -23.02 2.17
CA GLY A 200 -7.58 -21.57 2.13
C GLY A 200 -7.24 -20.82 3.43
N ASN A 201 -7.38 -21.48 4.59
CA ASN A 201 -7.24 -20.85 5.92
C ASN A 201 -5.89 -21.14 6.61
N GLY A 202 -4.87 -21.52 5.83
CA GLY A 202 -3.57 -21.93 6.34
C GLY A 202 -3.53 -23.38 6.85
N THR A 203 -2.33 -23.87 7.15
CA THR A 203 -2.06 -25.29 7.41
C THR A 203 -2.72 -25.82 8.68
N ASN A 204 -2.88 -24.98 9.71
CA ASN A 204 -3.53 -25.39 10.97
C ASN A 204 -5.00 -25.79 10.73
N ILE A 205 -5.72 -24.97 9.96
CA ILE A 205 -7.12 -25.25 9.63
C ILE A 205 -7.21 -26.42 8.64
N LEU A 206 -6.26 -26.55 7.72
CA LEU A 206 -6.18 -27.71 6.84
C LEU A 206 -6.08 -29.01 7.64
N ILE A 207 -5.12 -29.11 8.57
CA ILE A 207 -4.95 -30.30 9.41
C ILE A 207 -6.19 -30.56 10.26
N LYS A 208 -6.75 -29.52 10.90
CA LYS A 208 -8.00 -29.65 11.67
C LYS A 208 -9.17 -30.19 10.84
N ARG A 209 -9.29 -29.79 9.57
CA ARG A 209 -10.33 -30.27 8.65
C ARG A 209 -10.08 -31.69 8.17
N CYS A 210 -8.82 -32.09 8.01
CA CYS A 210 -8.42 -33.40 7.52
C CYS A 210 -8.33 -34.47 8.61
N ALA A 211 -8.10 -34.08 9.87
CA ALA A 211 -8.14 -34.99 11.02
C ALA A 211 -9.53 -35.65 11.16
N PRO A 212 -9.61 -36.89 11.68
CA PRO A 212 -10.89 -37.49 12.06
C PRO A 212 -11.71 -36.62 13.03
N ALA A 213 -13.04 -36.79 13.00
CA ALA A 213 -13.90 -36.10 13.95
C ALA A 213 -13.60 -36.61 15.38
N GLY A 214 -13.44 -35.69 16.34
CA GLY A 214 -13.14 -36.03 17.72
C GLY A 214 -11.65 -36.13 18.07
N THR A 215 -10.74 -35.97 17.10
CA THR A 215 -9.29 -35.88 17.38
C THR A 215 -9.02 -34.72 18.36
N SER A 216 -8.27 -35.01 19.42
CA SER A 216 -7.94 -34.05 20.48
C SER A 216 -7.09 -32.89 19.96
N GLU A 217 -6.99 -31.81 20.73
CA GLU A 217 -6.13 -30.68 20.36
C GLU A 217 -4.64 -31.08 20.35
N GLU A 218 -4.21 -31.92 21.30
CA GLU A 218 -2.84 -32.44 21.38
C GLU A 218 -2.48 -33.27 20.13
N GLU A 219 -3.34 -34.22 19.74
CA GLU A 219 -3.13 -35.01 18.51
C GLU A 219 -3.14 -34.12 17.25
N GLN A 220 -3.97 -33.08 17.19
CA GLN A 220 -3.97 -32.12 16.08
C GLN A 220 -2.65 -31.33 16.00
N GLU A 221 -2.06 -30.99 17.13
CA GLU A 221 -0.75 -30.34 17.19
C GLU A 221 0.38 -31.27 16.72
N GLU A 222 0.33 -32.54 17.12
CA GLU A 222 1.28 -33.56 16.64
C GLU A 222 1.15 -33.80 15.13
N LEU A 223 -0.07 -33.97 14.61
CA LEU A 223 -0.34 -34.07 13.18
C LEU A 223 0.20 -32.86 12.43
N LEU A 224 -0.01 -31.64 12.96
CA LEU A 224 0.47 -30.41 12.35
C LEU A 224 2.00 -30.35 12.33
N LYS A 225 2.67 -30.82 13.38
CA LYS A 225 4.14 -30.91 13.45
C LYS A 225 4.69 -31.88 12.41
N ASP A 226 4.10 -33.07 12.30
CA ASP A 226 4.50 -34.08 11.32
C ASP A 226 4.24 -33.64 9.88
N PHE A 227 3.08 -33.04 9.64
CA PHE A 227 2.75 -32.39 8.37
C PHE A 227 3.78 -31.34 7.99
N ARG A 228 4.11 -30.40 8.90
CA ARG A 228 5.05 -29.31 8.61
C ARG A 228 6.44 -29.84 8.30
N THR A 229 6.89 -30.85 9.05
CA THR A 229 8.21 -31.47 8.87
C THR A 229 8.31 -32.09 7.47
N TYR A 230 7.32 -32.88 7.08
CA TYR A 230 7.28 -33.49 5.75
C TYR A 230 7.10 -32.44 4.65
N TYR A 231 6.14 -31.54 4.81
CA TYR A 231 5.86 -30.51 3.81
C TYR A 231 7.05 -29.60 3.56
N PHE A 232 7.83 -29.24 4.58
CA PHE A 232 9.02 -28.40 4.40
C PHE A 232 10.09 -29.10 3.55
N ALA A 233 10.27 -30.41 3.71
CA ALA A 233 11.20 -31.19 2.90
C ALA A 233 10.72 -31.42 1.45
N HIS A 234 9.40 -31.39 1.24
CA HIS A 234 8.72 -31.76 -0.02
C HIS A 234 7.85 -30.62 -0.59
N VAL A 235 8.18 -29.36 -0.28
CA VAL A 235 7.33 -28.19 -0.57
C VAL A 235 7.19 -27.91 -2.08
N ASN A 236 8.04 -28.52 -2.90
CA ASN A 236 8.19 -28.21 -4.30
C ASN A 236 8.44 -29.43 -5.21
N ASP A 237 8.01 -30.63 -4.80
CA ASP A 237 8.24 -31.86 -5.57
C ASP A 237 7.34 -31.92 -6.81
N TYR A 238 6.07 -31.53 -6.65
CA TYR A 238 5.07 -31.50 -7.73
C TYR A 238 4.54 -30.09 -8.01
N THR A 239 4.84 -29.13 -7.12
CA THR A 239 4.43 -27.73 -7.26
C THR A 239 4.92 -27.11 -8.57
N LYS A 240 4.00 -26.49 -9.30
CA LYS A 240 4.29 -25.82 -10.58
C LYS A 240 3.37 -24.63 -10.84
N PRO A 241 3.78 -23.65 -11.66
CA PRO A 241 2.88 -22.61 -12.15
C PRO A 241 1.71 -23.21 -12.93
N TYR A 242 0.52 -22.62 -12.79
CA TYR A 242 -0.57 -22.93 -13.71
C TYR A 242 -0.18 -22.52 -15.15
N PRO A 243 -0.67 -23.24 -16.18
CA PRO A 243 -0.35 -22.95 -17.57
C PRO A 243 -0.61 -21.48 -17.95
N GLY A 244 0.38 -20.81 -18.54
CA GLY A 244 0.28 -19.42 -18.99
C GLY A 244 0.45 -18.35 -17.92
N ASN A 245 0.57 -18.72 -16.63
CA ASN A 245 0.71 -17.74 -15.55
C ASN A 245 2.02 -16.94 -15.65
N TYR A 246 3.13 -17.60 -15.97
CA TYR A 246 4.43 -16.95 -16.05
C TYR A 246 4.45 -15.87 -17.14
N GLU A 247 3.92 -16.19 -18.31
CA GLU A 247 3.79 -15.29 -19.46
C GLU A 247 2.88 -14.11 -19.14
N ALA A 248 1.72 -14.37 -18.51
CA ALA A 248 0.78 -13.32 -18.10
C ALA A 248 1.40 -12.36 -17.08
N LEU A 249 2.10 -12.86 -16.06
CA LEU A 249 2.78 -12.03 -15.06
C LEU A 249 3.89 -11.18 -15.69
N ARG A 250 4.68 -11.75 -16.59
CA ARG A 250 5.69 -11.01 -17.36
C ARG A 250 5.07 -9.89 -18.18
N GLU A 251 3.94 -10.15 -18.82
CA GLU A 251 3.22 -9.14 -19.60
C GLU A 251 2.67 -8.01 -18.71
N LEU A 252 2.14 -8.34 -17.53
CA LEU A 252 1.73 -7.34 -16.54
C LEU A 252 2.91 -6.48 -16.10
N LYS A 253 4.09 -7.07 -15.86
CA LYS A 253 5.31 -6.32 -15.54
C LYS A 253 5.74 -5.41 -16.69
N ARG A 254 5.73 -5.91 -17.93
CA ARG A 254 6.06 -5.11 -19.13
C ARG A 254 5.13 -3.90 -19.28
N ARG A 255 3.87 -4.04 -18.87
CA ARG A 255 2.86 -2.95 -18.85
C ARG A 255 3.00 -1.98 -17.68
N GLY A 256 3.96 -2.20 -16.78
CA GLY A 256 4.27 -1.32 -15.66
C GLY A 256 3.46 -1.59 -14.39
N TYR A 257 2.75 -2.72 -14.31
CA TYR A 257 2.13 -3.15 -13.05
C TYR A 257 3.21 -3.55 -12.05
N ARG A 258 2.98 -3.23 -10.78
CA ARG A 258 3.80 -3.74 -9.68
C ARG A 258 3.08 -4.93 -9.06
N LEU A 259 3.81 -6.00 -8.85
CA LEU A 259 3.21 -7.28 -8.43
C LEU A 259 3.64 -7.59 -7.01
N ALA A 260 2.71 -8.12 -6.23
CA ALA A 260 2.95 -8.61 -4.88
C ALA A 260 2.17 -9.91 -4.62
N VAL A 261 2.56 -10.62 -3.57
CA VAL A 261 1.87 -11.84 -3.12
C VAL A 261 1.37 -11.66 -1.68
N ALA A 262 0.15 -12.12 -1.40
CA ALA A 262 -0.43 -12.24 -0.07
C ALA A 262 -0.96 -13.66 0.14
N THR A 263 -0.27 -14.46 0.97
CA THR A 263 -0.60 -15.88 1.16
C THR A 263 -0.61 -16.27 2.64
N ASN A 264 -1.46 -17.24 2.99
CA ASN A 264 -1.46 -17.87 4.31
C ASN A 264 -0.35 -18.93 4.49
N LYS A 265 0.43 -19.21 3.43
CA LYS A 265 1.63 -20.04 3.52
C LYS A 265 2.71 -19.33 4.35
N LEU A 266 3.55 -20.11 5.05
CA LEU A 266 4.69 -19.61 5.81
C LEU A 266 5.55 -18.67 4.95
N HIS A 267 5.97 -17.54 5.53
CA HIS A 267 6.66 -16.48 4.80
C HIS A 267 7.93 -16.95 4.08
N SER A 268 8.78 -17.76 4.73
CA SER A 268 9.98 -18.32 4.11
C SER A 268 9.65 -19.18 2.89
N ALA A 269 8.80 -20.19 3.08
CA ALA A 269 8.38 -21.10 2.00
C ALA A 269 7.73 -20.36 0.81
N ALA A 270 6.92 -19.33 1.08
CA ALA A 270 6.34 -18.51 0.02
C ALA A 270 7.40 -17.74 -0.78
N ASN A 271 8.43 -17.18 -0.11
CA ASN A 271 9.52 -16.48 -0.79
C ASN A 271 10.39 -17.44 -1.61
N ASP A 272 10.67 -18.64 -1.10
CA ASP A 272 11.46 -19.65 -1.81
C ASP A 272 10.75 -20.08 -3.10
N LEU A 273 9.46 -20.43 -3.01
CA LEU A 273 8.64 -20.79 -4.17
C LEU A 273 8.56 -19.65 -5.20
N ILE A 274 8.36 -18.41 -4.77
CA ILE A 274 8.33 -17.26 -5.68
C ILE A 274 9.69 -17.04 -6.36
N SER A 275 10.79 -17.23 -5.63
CA SER A 275 12.14 -17.06 -6.17
C SER A 275 12.48 -18.10 -7.23
N VAL A 276 12.04 -19.35 -7.03
CA VAL A 276 12.24 -20.45 -7.98
C VAL A 276 11.35 -20.29 -9.22
N HIS A 277 10.05 -20.07 -9.02
CA HIS A 277 9.07 -20.14 -10.12
C HIS A 277 8.84 -18.80 -10.84
N PHE A 278 9.09 -17.67 -10.18
CA PHE A 278 8.80 -16.33 -10.73
C PHE A 278 9.94 -15.32 -10.46
N PRO A 279 11.20 -15.65 -10.79
CA PRO A 279 12.36 -14.82 -10.45
C PRO A 279 12.22 -13.39 -10.99
N GLY A 280 12.35 -12.41 -10.10
CA GLY A 280 12.35 -10.98 -10.42
C GLY A 280 10.98 -10.37 -10.80
N LEU A 281 9.89 -11.14 -10.76
CA LEU A 281 8.57 -10.60 -11.13
C LEU A 281 7.91 -9.85 -9.96
N PHE A 282 7.98 -10.38 -8.75
CA PHE A 282 7.32 -9.81 -7.58
C PHE A 282 8.22 -8.83 -6.84
N GLU A 283 7.66 -7.68 -6.45
CA GLU A 283 8.38 -6.68 -5.66
C GLU A 283 8.40 -7.03 -4.17
N TYR A 284 7.35 -7.69 -3.68
CA TYR A 284 7.24 -8.10 -2.30
C TYR A 284 6.30 -9.29 -2.14
N VAL A 285 6.64 -10.20 -1.23
CA VAL A 285 5.85 -11.38 -0.86
C VAL A 285 5.53 -11.26 0.63
N GLN A 286 4.25 -11.30 0.98
CA GLN A 286 3.80 -11.41 2.35
C GLN A 286 3.16 -12.79 2.55
N GLY A 287 3.93 -13.71 3.12
CA GLY A 287 3.39 -14.91 3.75
C GLY A 287 3.10 -14.71 5.24
N ASP A 288 2.72 -15.79 5.90
CA ASP A 288 2.57 -15.87 7.36
C ASP A 288 3.93 -15.82 8.06
N ASP A 289 4.22 -14.71 8.71
CA ASP A 289 5.44 -14.45 9.48
C ASP A 289 5.17 -14.39 11.00
N GLY A 290 3.93 -14.64 11.43
CA GLY A 290 3.50 -14.53 12.83
C GLY A 290 3.37 -13.10 13.37
N HIS A 291 3.70 -12.06 12.59
CA HIS A 291 3.61 -10.66 13.03
C HIS A 291 2.31 -9.97 12.62
N VAL A 292 1.67 -10.44 11.56
CA VAL A 292 0.39 -9.93 11.06
C VAL A 292 -0.67 -11.02 11.04
N ARG A 293 -1.94 -10.66 11.22
CA ARG A 293 -3.02 -11.64 11.13
C ARG A 293 -3.17 -12.15 9.70
N LYS A 294 -3.37 -13.47 9.58
CA LYS A 294 -3.59 -14.19 8.32
C LYS A 294 -4.87 -13.75 7.60
N LYS A 295 -4.96 -14.03 6.30
CA LYS A 295 -6.20 -13.89 5.52
C LYS A 295 -7.32 -14.70 6.20
N PRO A 296 -8.55 -14.17 6.32
CA PRO A 296 -9.11 -13.05 5.56
C PRO A 296 -8.90 -11.66 6.17
N SER A 297 -8.04 -11.49 7.17
CA SER A 297 -7.71 -10.16 7.69
C SER A 297 -7.08 -9.27 6.61
N TYR A 298 -7.26 -7.95 6.73
CA TYR A 298 -6.63 -6.98 5.82
C TYR A 298 -5.14 -6.74 6.13
N ASP A 299 -4.62 -7.26 7.24
CA ASP A 299 -3.29 -6.91 7.78
C ASP A 299 -2.14 -7.23 6.80
N MET A 300 -2.18 -8.38 6.10
CA MET A 300 -1.19 -8.71 5.07
C MET A 300 -1.19 -7.66 3.93
N ILE A 301 -2.36 -7.16 3.56
CA ILE A 301 -2.48 -6.07 2.56
C ILE A 301 -1.88 -4.77 3.11
N ALA A 302 -2.09 -4.47 4.39
CA ALA A 302 -1.50 -3.31 5.03
C ALA A 302 0.04 -3.39 5.07
N ALA A 303 0.60 -4.56 5.36
CA ALA A 303 2.03 -4.83 5.32
C ALA A 303 2.61 -4.60 3.91
N ILE A 304 1.99 -5.18 2.87
CA ILE A 304 2.37 -4.98 1.47
C ILE A 304 2.36 -3.49 1.10
N ARG A 305 1.32 -2.75 1.50
CA ARG A 305 1.22 -1.30 1.25
C ARG A 305 2.37 -0.52 1.88
N GLY A 306 2.78 -0.89 3.09
CA GLY A 306 3.93 -0.31 3.77
C GLY A 306 5.24 -0.55 3.02
N GLN A 307 5.54 -1.83 2.76
CA GLN A 307 6.79 -2.26 2.14
C GLN A 307 6.96 -1.71 0.72
N MET A 308 5.91 -1.81 -0.10
CA MET A 308 5.91 -1.27 -1.46
C MET A 308 5.61 0.23 -1.53
N ARG A 309 5.49 0.92 -0.39
CA ARG A 309 5.23 2.38 -0.33
C ARG A 309 4.04 2.80 -1.18
N ILE A 310 2.97 2.01 -1.15
CA ILE A 310 1.75 2.20 -1.94
C ILE A 310 0.98 3.40 -1.40
N ARG A 311 0.67 4.35 -2.28
CA ARG A 311 0.01 5.61 -1.92
C ARG A 311 -1.51 5.46 -1.95
N ARG A 312 -2.22 6.40 -1.32
CA ARG A 312 -3.69 6.38 -1.25
C ARG A 312 -4.38 6.35 -2.63
N ASN A 313 -3.74 6.94 -3.63
CA ASN A 313 -4.34 7.11 -4.97
C ASN A 313 -3.78 6.13 -6.01
N ASP A 314 -2.89 5.23 -5.58
CA ASP A 314 -2.53 4.06 -6.35
C ASP A 314 -3.72 3.10 -6.37
N LYS A 315 -3.91 2.39 -7.48
CA LYS A 315 -4.97 1.39 -7.60
C LYS A 315 -4.40 0.04 -7.24
N ILE A 316 -5.12 -0.70 -6.40
CA ILE A 316 -4.76 -2.07 -6.04
C ILE A 316 -5.90 -2.96 -6.52
N LEU A 317 -5.55 -4.00 -7.27
CA LEU A 317 -6.43 -5.12 -7.58
C LEU A 317 -5.94 -6.33 -6.81
N TYR A 318 -6.85 -7.04 -6.15
CA TYR A 318 -6.57 -8.34 -5.55
C TYR A 318 -7.00 -9.46 -6.52
N VAL A 319 -6.22 -10.53 -6.61
CA VAL A 319 -6.51 -11.70 -7.42
C VAL A 319 -6.30 -12.95 -6.57
N GLY A 320 -7.31 -13.81 -6.49
CA GLY A 320 -7.25 -15.08 -5.75
C GLY A 320 -8.27 -16.07 -6.27
N ASP A 321 -8.37 -17.25 -5.67
CA ASP A 321 -9.26 -18.33 -6.12
C ASP A 321 -10.30 -18.73 -5.07
N THR A 322 -10.13 -18.35 -3.80
CA THR A 322 -10.98 -18.85 -2.70
C THR A 322 -11.94 -17.80 -2.12
N ASN A 323 -12.85 -18.24 -1.25
CA ASN A 323 -13.68 -17.36 -0.43
C ASN A 323 -12.84 -16.50 0.54
N VAL A 324 -11.71 -17.03 1.01
CA VAL A 324 -10.79 -16.32 1.90
C VAL A 324 -10.18 -15.11 1.19
N ASP A 325 -9.83 -15.26 -0.09
CA ASP A 325 -9.32 -14.18 -0.94
C ASP A 325 -10.36 -13.10 -1.18
N TYR A 326 -11.58 -13.52 -1.52
CA TYR A 326 -12.69 -12.61 -1.70
C TYR A 326 -12.94 -11.78 -0.43
N GLN A 327 -12.98 -12.43 0.74
CA GLN A 327 -13.13 -11.74 2.03
C GLN A 327 -11.95 -10.84 2.36
N THR A 328 -10.72 -11.26 2.05
CA THR A 328 -9.50 -10.43 2.23
C THR A 328 -9.61 -9.14 1.45
N ALA A 329 -9.98 -9.23 0.17
CA ALA A 329 -10.15 -8.08 -0.70
C ALA A 329 -11.26 -7.14 -0.17
N LYS A 330 -12.40 -7.69 0.26
CA LYS A 330 -13.50 -6.93 0.87
C LYS A 330 -13.08 -6.22 2.14
N ASN A 331 -12.44 -6.92 3.07
CA ASN A 331 -11.95 -6.38 4.34
C ASN A 331 -10.90 -5.28 4.12
N ALA A 332 -10.13 -5.36 3.05
CA ALA A 332 -9.16 -4.33 2.65
C ALA A 332 -9.76 -3.20 1.78
N GLY A 333 -11.06 -3.26 1.44
CA GLY A 333 -11.73 -2.29 0.58
C GLY A 333 -11.22 -2.29 -0.88
N LEU A 334 -10.75 -3.44 -1.37
CA LEU A 334 -10.15 -3.61 -2.68
C LEU A 334 -11.12 -4.21 -3.70
N LYS A 335 -10.90 -3.90 -4.98
CA LYS A 335 -11.49 -4.69 -6.08
C LYS A 335 -10.82 -6.07 -6.12
N CYS A 336 -11.62 -7.09 -6.44
CA CYS A 336 -11.17 -8.47 -6.53
C CYS A 336 -11.49 -9.04 -7.93
N VAL A 337 -10.59 -9.86 -8.47
CA VAL A 337 -10.87 -10.80 -9.57
C VAL A 337 -10.63 -12.21 -9.06
N ILE A 338 -11.56 -13.11 -9.34
CA ILE A 338 -11.44 -14.51 -8.96
C ILE A 338 -10.97 -15.35 -10.13
N VAL A 339 -9.93 -16.15 -9.93
CA VAL A 339 -9.52 -17.15 -10.91
C VAL A 339 -10.29 -18.44 -10.67
N THR A 340 -10.64 -19.15 -11.75
CA THR A 340 -11.55 -20.32 -11.69
C THR A 340 -10.89 -21.65 -12.06
N TYR A 341 -9.57 -21.63 -12.26
CA TYR A 341 -8.72 -22.81 -12.48
C TYR A 341 -8.07 -23.34 -11.19
N GLY A 342 -8.29 -22.64 -10.07
CA GLY A 342 -7.67 -22.91 -8.77
C GLY A 342 -8.40 -23.95 -7.93
N TYR A 343 -8.43 -23.74 -6.62
CA TYR A 343 -9.09 -24.65 -5.68
C TYR A 343 -10.59 -24.45 -5.57
N ARG A 344 -11.18 -23.46 -6.23
CA ARG A 344 -12.63 -23.35 -6.33
C ARG A 344 -13.06 -23.24 -7.78
N THR A 345 -14.10 -23.98 -8.12
CA THR A 345 -14.70 -23.92 -9.45
C THR A 345 -15.51 -22.63 -9.60
N LYS A 346 -15.83 -22.27 -10.85
CA LYS A 346 -16.70 -21.13 -11.15
C LYS A 346 -18.06 -21.23 -10.47
N ASP A 347 -18.63 -22.43 -10.37
CA ASP A 347 -19.95 -22.65 -9.79
C ASP A 347 -19.91 -22.58 -8.26
N GLU A 348 -18.87 -23.13 -7.63
CA GLU A 348 -18.61 -22.97 -6.19
C GLU A 348 -18.49 -21.48 -5.83
N MET A 349 -17.75 -20.70 -6.64
CA MET A 349 -17.56 -19.28 -6.39
C MET A 349 -18.80 -18.43 -6.65
N ARG A 350 -19.70 -18.85 -7.54
CA ARG A 350 -20.92 -18.09 -7.91
C ARG A 350 -21.81 -17.76 -6.72
N ASN A 351 -21.85 -18.64 -5.71
CA ASN A 351 -22.65 -18.47 -4.50
C ASN A 351 -21.91 -17.75 -3.37
N ILE A 352 -20.60 -17.55 -3.53
CA ILE A 352 -19.71 -16.96 -2.51
C ILE A 352 -19.45 -15.48 -2.79
N VAL A 353 -19.34 -15.11 -4.07
CA VAL A 353 -18.97 -13.76 -4.49
C VAL A 353 -20.18 -12.96 -4.96
N ASP A 354 -20.10 -11.63 -4.88
CA ASP A 354 -21.14 -10.78 -5.47
C ASP A 354 -21.24 -11.06 -6.97
N LYS A 355 -22.46 -11.05 -7.53
CA LYS A 355 -22.72 -11.27 -8.97
C LYS A 355 -21.88 -10.41 -9.93
N LYS A 356 -21.40 -9.25 -9.45
CA LYS A 356 -20.57 -8.31 -10.23
C LYS A 356 -19.06 -8.56 -10.09
N THR A 357 -18.65 -9.53 -9.29
CA THR A 357 -17.24 -9.88 -9.10
C THR A 357 -16.74 -10.55 -10.37
N PRO A 358 -15.74 -9.97 -11.06
CA PRO A 358 -15.19 -10.56 -12.28
C PRO A 358 -14.52 -11.89 -11.96
N THR A 359 -14.70 -12.85 -12.87
CA THR A 359 -14.03 -14.15 -12.85
C THR A 359 -13.23 -14.32 -14.13
N VAL A 360 -12.09 -15.03 -14.05
CA VAL A 360 -11.26 -15.37 -15.21
C VAL A 360 -10.90 -16.86 -15.18
N SER A 361 -10.81 -17.48 -16.35
CA SER A 361 -10.47 -18.90 -16.54
C SER A 361 -8.99 -19.14 -16.77
N THR A 362 -8.23 -18.08 -17.06
CA THR A 362 -6.76 -18.07 -17.13
C THR A 362 -6.23 -16.72 -16.64
N LEU A 363 -4.95 -16.66 -16.25
CA LEU A 363 -4.33 -15.39 -15.93
C LEU A 363 -4.11 -14.50 -17.17
N GLY A 364 -4.08 -15.09 -18.37
CA GLY A 364 -4.08 -14.33 -19.64
C GLY A 364 -5.35 -13.48 -19.82
N GLU A 365 -6.52 -14.01 -19.44
CA GLU A 365 -7.77 -13.26 -19.47
C GLU A 365 -7.78 -12.06 -18.52
N LEU A 366 -7.05 -12.12 -17.40
CA LEU A 366 -6.88 -10.97 -16.51
C LEU A 366 -6.23 -9.80 -17.24
N VAL A 367 -5.25 -10.06 -18.11
CA VAL A 367 -4.59 -9.04 -18.93
C VAL A 367 -5.61 -8.33 -19.83
N THR A 368 -6.46 -9.11 -20.51
CA THR A 368 -7.55 -8.60 -21.37
C THR A 368 -8.59 -7.83 -20.56
N TYR A 369 -9.00 -8.36 -19.40
CA TYR A 369 -9.94 -7.69 -18.49
C TYR A 369 -9.42 -6.31 -18.07
N LEU A 370 -8.13 -6.21 -17.73
CA LEU A 370 -7.51 -4.96 -17.35
C LEU A 370 -7.49 -3.94 -18.50
N ASP A 371 -7.36 -4.37 -19.75
CA ASP A 371 -7.39 -3.46 -20.91
C ASP A 371 -8.79 -2.89 -21.15
N ASN A 372 -9.81 -3.76 -21.12
CA ASN A 372 -11.20 -3.35 -21.31
C ASN A 372 -11.69 -2.38 -20.22
N ASN A 373 -11.06 -2.41 -19.04
CA ASN A 373 -11.42 -1.59 -17.89
C ASN A 373 -10.44 -0.42 -17.64
N LYS A 374 -9.51 -0.15 -18.56
CA LYS A 374 -8.75 1.11 -18.54
C LYS A 374 -9.69 2.24 -18.98
N PRO A 375 -9.70 3.38 -18.25
CA PRO A 375 -10.39 4.56 -18.77
C PRO A 375 -9.75 4.90 -20.12
N LYS A 376 -10.57 4.98 -21.18
CA LYS A 376 -10.13 5.47 -22.49
C LYS A 376 -9.40 6.78 -22.24
N ARG A 377 -8.11 6.84 -22.59
CA ARG A 377 -7.38 8.10 -22.58
C ARG A 377 -8.00 8.94 -23.69
N LEU A 378 -8.75 9.97 -23.31
CA LEU A 378 -9.13 11.05 -24.21
C LEU A 378 -7.89 11.78 -24.68
#